data_AF-X6KWA8-F1
#
_entry.id   AF-X6KWA8-F1
#
_cell.length_a   1.000
_cell.length_b   1.000
_cell.length_c   1.000
_cell.angle_alpha   90.00
_cell.angle_beta   90.00
_cell.angle_gamma   90.00
#
_symmetry.space_group_name_H-M   'P 1'
#
loop_
_entity.id
_entity.type
_entity.pdbx_description
1 polymer ?
#
loop_
_entity_poly.entity_id
_entity_poly.type
_entity_poly.pdbx_seq_one_letter_code
_entity_poly.pdbx_strand_id
1 'polypeptide(L)'
;MRVVAELLLRPLLPLDYRLHAAELCQHLDRLGAKLSDRLDLREAYDHLGRFNAGLDDMAQVAETATDRAQIQQLNAALLQVSRALVPMDYTRGDRFTHDPALAQPAWPVLMPIQQLAGLPDGDPRLPYQSTSARRALNRLCFALREATRAARGPV
;
A
#
# COMPACT_ATOMS: atom_id res chain seq x y z
N MET A 1 -13.60 -14.06 -21.15
CA MET A 1 -12.30 -14.32 -20.47
C MET A 1 -11.20 -13.39 -21.03
N ARG A 2 -11.38 -12.06 -20.98
CA ARG A 2 -10.38 -11.11 -21.54
C ARG A 2 -9.20 -10.88 -20.60
N VAL A 3 -9.46 -10.74 -19.29
CA VAL A 3 -8.44 -10.50 -18.27
C VAL A 3 -7.43 -11.65 -18.18
N VAL A 4 -7.90 -12.91 -18.18
CA VAL A 4 -7.03 -14.09 -18.14
C VAL A 4 -6.13 -14.16 -19.39
N ALA A 5 -6.68 -13.85 -20.57
CA ALA A 5 -5.90 -13.82 -21.79
C ALA A 5 -4.82 -12.73 -21.75
N GLU A 6 -5.13 -11.53 -21.23
CA GLU A 6 -4.14 -10.45 -21.10
C GLU A 6 -3.03 -10.79 -20.10
N LEU A 7 -3.34 -11.46 -18.99
CA LEU A 7 -2.34 -11.91 -18.01
C LEU A 7 -1.41 -13.02 -18.54
N LEU A 8 -1.91 -13.88 -19.42
CA LEU A 8 -1.14 -15.02 -19.97
C LEU A 8 -0.34 -14.66 -21.23
N LEU A 9 -0.84 -13.74 -22.05
CA LEU A 9 -0.31 -13.51 -23.39
C LEU A 9 0.53 -12.23 -23.51
N ARG A 10 0.37 -11.26 -22.60
CA ARG A 10 1.20 -10.05 -22.64
C ARG A 10 2.60 -10.34 -22.08
N PRO A 11 3.68 -9.96 -22.79
CA PRO A 11 5.04 -10.10 -22.27
C PRO A 11 5.23 -9.36 -20.94
N LEU A 12 4.64 -8.17 -20.81
CA LEU A 12 4.62 -7.37 -19.60
C LEU A 12 3.24 -7.46 -18.94
N LEU A 13 3.22 -7.67 -17.62
CA LEU A 13 1.99 -7.79 -16.84
C LEU A 13 1.17 -6.48 -16.88
N PRO A 14 -0.15 -6.54 -17.17
CA PRO A 14 -1.02 -5.37 -17.23
C PRO A 14 -1.49 -4.93 -15.83
N LEU A 15 -0.55 -4.70 -14.90
CA LEU A 15 -0.84 -4.28 -13.53
C LEU A 15 -0.48 -2.80 -13.34
N ASP A 16 -1.46 -1.99 -12.92
CA ASP A 16 -1.25 -0.57 -12.63
C ASP A 16 -1.53 -0.27 -11.16
N TYR A 17 -0.46 -0.04 -10.39
CA TYR A 17 -0.54 0.25 -8.96
C TYR A 17 -0.73 1.74 -8.65
N ARG A 18 -0.75 2.63 -9.65
CA ARG A 18 -0.97 4.07 -9.45
C ARG A 18 -2.38 4.35 -8.95
N LEU A 19 -3.37 3.59 -9.46
CA LEU A 19 -4.74 3.65 -8.96
C LEU A 19 -4.81 3.26 -7.48
N HIS A 20 -4.12 2.19 -7.10
CA HIS A 20 -4.07 1.72 -5.72
C HIS A 20 -3.41 2.74 -4.78
N ALA A 21 -2.34 3.40 -5.23
CA ALA A 21 -1.70 4.48 -4.48
C ALA A 21 -2.61 5.70 -4.33
N ALA A 22 -3.36 6.06 -5.38
CA ALA A 22 -4.34 7.15 -5.33
C ALA A 22 -5.48 6.85 -4.35
N GLU A 23 -6.01 5.62 -4.35
CA GLU A 23 -7.02 5.17 -3.39
C GLU A 23 -6.52 5.22 -1.95
N LEU A 24 -5.27 4.82 -1.70
CA LEU A 24 -4.62 4.95 -0.39
C LEU A 24 -4.53 6.42 0.04
N CYS A 25 -4.08 7.31 -0.87
CA CYS A 25 -3.99 8.74 -0.61
C CYS A 25 -5.33 9.30 -0.13
N GLN A 26 -6.41 9.01 -0.86
CA GLN A 26 -7.77 9.44 -0.49
C GLN A 26 -8.24 8.88 0.84
N HIS A 27 -7.79 7.68 1.24
CA HIS A 27 -8.08 7.14 2.57
C HIS A 27 -7.31 7.89 3.66
N LEU A 28 -6.02 8.18 3.45
CA LEU A 28 -5.21 8.95 4.39
C LEU A 28 -5.74 10.37 4.57
N ASP A 29 -6.18 11.04 3.49
CA ASP A 29 -6.77 12.39 3.56
C ASP A 29 -8.01 12.41 4.45
N ARG A 30 -8.93 11.44 4.25
CA ARG A 30 -10.15 11.29 5.05
C ARG A 30 -9.87 11.02 6.53
N LEU A 31 -8.77 10.34 6.83
CA LEU A 31 -8.34 10.07 8.20
C LEU A 31 -7.65 11.29 8.82
N GLY A 32 -6.75 11.94 8.09
CA GLY A 32 -6.03 13.13 8.54
C GLY A 32 -6.97 14.23 9.01
N ALA A 33 -8.08 14.45 8.29
CA ALA A 33 -9.11 15.41 8.68
C ALA A 33 -9.77 15.15 10.05
N LYS A 34 -9.67 13.93 10.58
CA LYS A 34 -10.30 13.49 11.84
C LYS A 34 -9.30 13.23 12.97
N LEU A 35 -8.00 13.21 12.68
CA LEU A 35 -6.96 12.81 13.64
C LEU A 35 -6.41 13.98 14.47
N SER A 36 -6.76 15.22 14.14
CA SER A 36 -6.21 16.42 14.78
C SER A 36 -4.68 16.30 14.93
N ASP A 37 -4.14 16.50 16.12
CA ASP A 37 -2.73 16.34 16.50
C ASP A 37 -2.38 14.96 17.07
N ARG A 38 -3.34 14.02 17.09
CA ARG A 38 -3.21 12.72 17.78
C ARG A 38 -2.28 11.74 17.05
N LEU A 39 -2.13 11.88 15.73
CA LEU A 39 -1.24 11.04 14.93
C LEU A 39 -0.73 11.80 13.70
N ASP A 40 0.58 11.97 13.61
CA ASP A 40 1.24 12.54 12.44
C ASP A 40 1.31 11.53 11.29
N LEU A 41 0.76 11.90 10.12
CA LEU A 41 0.73 11.10 8.90
C LEU A 41 1.78 11.52 7.86
N ARG A 42 2.61 12.54 8.13
CA ARG A 42 3.60 13.07 7.16
C ARG A 42 4.52 11.99 6.60
N GLU A 43 5.01 11.10 7.45
CA GLU A 43 5.88 9.99 7.03
C GLU A 43 5.20 9.06 6.01
N ALA A 44 3.90 8.80 6.16
CA ALA A 44 3.16 7.99 5.20
C ALA A 44 2.99 8.69 3.85
N TYR A 45 2.72 10.01 3.86
CA TYR A 45 2.66 10.80 2.63
C TYR A 45 4.02 10.85 1.91
N ASP A 46 5.12 11.02 2.64
CA ASP A 46 6.47 11.00 2.06
C ASP A 46 6.79 9.65 1.41
N HIS A 47 6.44 8.54 2.08
CA HIS A 47 6.61 7.20 1.52
C HIS A 47 5.71 6.96 0.30
N LEU A 48 4.48 7.45 0.33
CA LEU A 48 3.55 7.34 -0.80
C LEU A 48 4.04 8.15 -2.02
N GLY A 49 4.58 9.35 -1.81
CA GLY A 49 5.17 10.16 -2.87
C GLY A 49 6.38 9.47 -3.52
N ARG A 50 7.27 8.88 -2.70
CA ARG A 50 8.43 8.11 -3.21
C ARG A 50 8.00 6.86 -3.98
N PHE A 51 6.93 6.21 -3.54
CA PHE A 51 6.35 5.06 -4.23
C PHE A 51 5.78 5.46 -5.59
N ASN A 52 4.98 6.53 -5.66
CA ASN A 52 4.44 7.05 -6.92
C ASN A 52 5.54 7.40 -7.92
N ALA A 53 6.57 8.12 -7.48
CA ALA A 53 7.72 8.41 -8.34
C ALA A 53 8.39 7.13 -8.87
N GLY A 54 8.54 6.10 -8.03
CA GLY A 54 9.07 4.80 -8.46
C GLY A 54 8.17 4.07 -9.46
N LEU A 55 6.85 4.20 -9.35
CA LEU A 55 5.90 3.66 -10.33
C LEU A 55 6.00 4.39 -11.67
N ASP A 56 6.15 5.71 -11.65
CA ASP A 56 6.30 6.53 -12.86
C ASP A 56 7.62 6.20 -13.59
N ASP A 57 8.73 6.10 -12.86
CA ASP A 57 10.03 5.67 -13.41
C ASP A 57 9.92 4.27 -14.05
N MET A 58 9.30 3.32 -13.34
CA MET A 58 9.10 1.95 -13.84
C MET A 58 8.22 1.93 -15.11
N ALA A 59 7.19 2.78 -15.18
CA ALA A 59 6.34 2.89 -16.36
C ALA A 59 7.11 3.42 -17.58
N GLN A 60 7.97 4.43 -17.40
CA GLN A 60 8.83 4.94 -18.47
C GLN A 60 9.80 3.87 -19.00
N VAL A 61 10.40 3.08 -18.11
CA VAL A 61 11.26 1.96 -18.51
C VAL A 61 10.45 0.90 -19.27
N ALA A 62 9.23 0.59 -18.82
CA ALA A 62 8.37 -0.39 -19.45
C ALA A 62 7.94 -0.02 -20.88
N GLU A 63 7.79 1.27 -21.20
CA GLU A 63 7.43 1.74 -22.54
C GLU A 63 8.50 1.43 -23.60
N THR A 64 9.76 1.34 -23.19
CA THR A 64 10.90 1.13 -24.10
C THR A 64 11.51 -0.28 -23.99
N ALA A 65 10.99 -1.11 -23.08
CA ALA A 65 11.53 -2.43 -22.81
C ALA A 65 11.25 -3.41 -23.96
N THR A 66 12.29 -3.76 -24.71
CA THR A 66 12.24 -4.79 -25.76
C THR A 66 13.00 -6.06 -25.40
N ASP A 67 13.94 -5.97 -24.45
CA ASP A 67 14.75 -7.10 -24.03
C ASP A 67 13.98 -8.04 -23.09
N ARG A 68 14.13 -9.35 -23.31
CA ARG A 68 13.41 -10.37 -22.56
C ARG A 68 13.81 -10.39 -21.08
N ALA A 69 15.09 -10.20 -20.77
CA ALA A 69 15.56 -10.20 -19.38
C ALA A 69 15.04 -8.95 -18.63
N GLN A 70 15.07 -7.79 -19.29
CA GLN A 70 14.48 -6.56 -18.75
C GLN A 70 12.98 -6.70 -18.49
N ILE A 71 12.20 -7.26 -19.42
CA ILE A 71 10.77 -7.52 -19.25
C ILE A 71 10.51 -8.46 -18.06
N GLN A 72 11.34 -9.51 -17.90
CA GLN A 72 11.24 -10.42 -16.75
C GLN A 72 11.51 -9.72 -15.42
N GLN A 73 12.49 -8.81 -15.38
CA GLN A 73 12.79 -8.00 -14.19
C GLN A 73 11.62 -7.07 -13.84
N LEU A 74 11.02 -6.40 -14.84
CA LEU A 74 9.83 -5.56 -14.63
C LEU A 74 8.64 -6.36 -14.10
N ASN A 75 8.37 -7.54 -14.66
CA ASN A 75 7.31 -8.42 -14.16
C ASN A 75 7.58 -8.87 -12.72
N ALA A 76 8.84 -9.20 -12.39
CA ALA A 76 9.22 -9.57 -11.04
C ALA A 76 9.00 -8.40 -10.05
N ALA A 77 9.37 -7.17 -10.44
CA ALA A 77 9.13 -5.95 -9.68
C ALA A 77 7.62 -5.71 -9.44
N LEU A 78 6.79 -5.80 -10.49
CA LEU A 78 5.32 -5.68 -10.38
C LEU A 78 4.71 -6.69 -9.41
N LEU A 79 5.20 -7.94 -9.43
CA LEU A 79 4.76 -8.97 -8.49
C LEU A 79 5.27 -8.72 -7.06
N GLN A 80 6.45 -8.12 -6.89
CA GLN A 80 6.97 -7.73 -5.57
C GLN A 80 6.17 -6.56 -4.98
N VAL A 81 5.82 -5.55 -5.78
CA VAL A 81 4.90 -4.47 -5.39
C VAL A 81 3.56 -5.06 -4.94
N SER A 82 3.01 -6.01 -5.71
CA SER A 82 1.78 -6.74 -5.35
C SER A 82 1.85 -7.33 -3.94
N ARG A 83 2.93 -8.10 -3.68
CA ARG A 83 3.11 -8.81 -2.41
C ARG A 83 3.28 -7.87 -1.22
N ALA A 84 3.80 -6.66 -1.45
CA ALA A 84 3.95 -5.66 -0.41
C ALA A 84 2.62 -4.94 -0.09
N LEU A 85 1.86 -4.52 -1.10
CA LEU A 85 0.70 -3.63 -0.92
C LEU A 85 -0.64 -4.36 -0.86
N VAL A 86 -0.87 -5.38 -1.69
CA VAL A 86 -2.18 -6.05 -1.73
C VAL A 86 -2.61 -6.59 -0.35
N PRO A 87 -1.74 -7.23 0.46
CA PRO A 87 -2.17 -7.67 1.79
C PRO A 87 -2.63 -6.52 2.70
N MET A 88 -2.12 -5.30 2.50
CA MET A 88 -2.45 -4.14 3.32
C MET A 88 -3.89 -3.63 3.09
N ASP A 89 -4.43 -3.87 1.89
CA ASP A 89 -5.79 -3.49 1.52
C ASP A 89 -6.82 -4.62 1.74
N TYR A 90 -6.37 -5.87 1.85
CA TYR A 90 -7.28 -7.02 1.90
C TYR A 90 -7.29 -7.79 3.22
N THR A 91 -6.28 -7.63 4.09
CA THR A 91 -6.21 -8.43 5.32
C THR A 91 -6.08 -7.62 6.61
N ARG A 92 -6.72 -8.12 7.69
CA ARG A 92 -6.51 -7.59 9.07
C ARG A 92 -5.26 -8.19 9.73
N GLY A 93 -4.92 -9.43 9.35
CA GLY A 93 -3.83 -10.20 9.95
C GLY A 93 -2.45 -9.86 9.39
N ASP A 94 -1.40 -10.30 10.06
CA ASP A 94 -0.11 -10.52 9.41
C ASP A 94 -0.04 -11.94 8.82
N ARG A 95 1.11 -12.31 8.24
CA ARG A 95 1.31 -13.66 7.68
C ARG A 95 1.17 -14.81 8.69
N PHE A 96 1.04 -14.51 9.98
CA PHE A 96 0.96 -15.47 11.08
C PHE A 96 -0.42 -15.49 11.75
N THR A 97 -1.32 -14.59 11.36
CA THR A 97 -2.65 -14.45 11.94
C THR A 97 -3.71 -14.74 10.87
N HIS A 98 -4.60 -15.69 11.13
CA HIS A 98 -5.66 -16.04 10.18
C HIS A 98 -6.61 -14.86 9.95
N ASP A 99 -6.88 -14.52 8.69
CA ASP A 99 -7.93 -13.56 8.36
C ASP A 99 -9.31 -14.24 8.46
N PRO A 100 -10.24 -13.76 9.29
CA PRO A 100 -11.55 -14.43 9.47
C PRO A 100 -12.47 -14.36 8.23
N ALA A 101 -12.02 -13.78 7.10
CA ALA A 101 -12.75 -13.70 5.84
C ALA A 101 -14.13 -13.02 5.95
N LEU A 102 -14.29 -12.14 6.94
CA LEU A 102 -15.47 -11.30 7.11
C LEU A 102 -15.43 -10.15 6.11
N ALA A 103 -16.58 -9.51 5.83
CA ALA A 103 -16.62 -8.29 5.03
C ALA A 103 -15.68 -7.25 5.64
N GLN A 104 -14.63 -6.91 4.90
CA GLN A 104 -13.58 -5.99 5.34
C GLN A 104 -13.82 -4.60 4.74
N PRO A 105 -13.68 -3.51 5.53
CA PRO A 105 -13.56 -2.19 4.93
C PRO A 105 -12.25 -2.13 4.12
N ALA A 106 -12.23 -1.31 3.06
CA ALA A 106 -10.98 -1.03 2.33
C ALA A 106 -9.90 -0.55 3.32
N TRP A 107 -8.66 -0.97 3.09
CA TRP A 107 -7.52 -0.74 3.98
C TRP A 107 -7.73 -1.16 5.44
N PRO A 108 -7.98 -2.46 5.74
CA PRO A 108 -8.16 -2.96 7.10
C PRO A 108 -6.98 -2.62 8.02
N VAL A 109 -5.78 -2.50 7.46
CA VAL A 109 -4.58 -2.09 8.20
C VAL A 109 -4.70 -0.71 8.84
N LEU A 110 -5.55 0.17 8.31
CA LEU A 110 -5.79 1.52 8.84
C LEU A 110 -6.89 1.54 9.91
N MET A 111 -7.53 0.41 10.21
CA MET A 111 -8.58 0.31 11.23
C MET A 111 -8.15 0.86 12.60
N PRO A 112 -6.92 0.61 13.11
CA PRO A 112 -6.48 1.21 14.37
C PRO A 112 -6.41 2.74 14.33
N ILE A 113 -6.11 3.32 13.17
CA ILE A 113 -6.08 4.77 12.95
C ILE A 113 -7.52 5.31 12.90
N GLN A 114 -8.43 4.62 12.21
CA GLN A 114 -9.87 4.95 12.19
C GLN A 114 -10.47 4.95 13.60
N GLN A 115 -10.15 3.94 14.39
CA GLN A 115 -10.58 3.83 15.79
C GLN A 115 -10.03 4.99 16.63
N LEU A 116 -8.75 5.36 16.47
CA LEU A 116 -8.18 6.52 17.18
C LEU A 116 -8.90 7.83 16.84
N ALA A 117 -9.21 8.03 15.56
CA ALA A 117 -9.93 9.21 15.08
C ALA A 117 -11.37 9.31 15.62
N GLY A 118 -11.99 8.17 15.97
CA GLY A 118 -13.35 8.13 16.48
C GLY A 118 -13.50 8.29 18.00
N LEU A 119 -12.41 8.29 18.77
CA LEU A 119 -12.47 8.42 20.23
C LEU A 119 -12.71 9.88 20.67
N PRO A 120 -13.55 10.13 21.70
CA PRO A 120 -13.67 11.46 22.29
C PRO A 120 -12.40 11.83 23.07
N ASP A 121 -12.19 13.14 23.26
CA ASP A 121 -11.10 13.63 24.11
C ASP A 121 -11.26 13.13 25.55
N GLY A 122 -10.15 12.74 26.18
CA GLY A 122 -10.14 12.19 27.54
C GLY A 122 -10.61 10.74 27.67
N ASP A 123 -10.93 10.04 26.56
CA ASP A 123 -11.27 8.62 26.62
C ASP A 123 -10.10 7.78 27.19
N PRO A 124 -10.33 6.93 28.21
CA PRO A 124 -9.26 6.15 28.84
C PRO A 124 -8.58 5.16 27.87
N ARG A 125 -9.18 4.86 26.71
CA ARG A 125 -8.61 4.00 25.67
C ARG A 125 -7.58 4.71 24.79
N LEU A 126 -7.50 6.05 24.82
CA LEU A 126 -6.63 6.84 23.96
C LEU A 126 -5.16 6.36 23.94
N PRO A 127 -4.48 6.06 25.07
CA PRO A 127 -3.09 5.62 25.04
C PRO A 127 -2.90 4.28 24.33
N TYR A 128 -3.79 3.32 24.58
CA TYR A 128 -3.78 1.99 23.95
C TYR A 128 -4.05 2.10 22.45
N GLN A 129 -5.00 2.97 22.08
CA GLN A 129 -5.37 3.16 20.68
C GLN A 129 -4.28 3.91 19.90
N SER A 130 -3.63 4.90 20.52
CA SER A 130 -2.51 5.63 19.91
C SER A 130 -1.35 4.69 19.55
N THR A 131 -1.02 3.76 20.46
CA THR A 131 0.03 2.77 20.20
C THR A 131 -0.34 1.84 19.03
N SER A 132 -1.60 1.39 18.98
CA SER A 132 -2.11 0.54 17.90
C SER A 132 -2.13 1.27 16.56
N ALA A 133 -2.54 2.54 16.54
CA ALA A 133 -2.52 3.41 15.37
C ALA A 133 -1.08 3.67 14.87
N ARG A 134 -0.12 3.90 15.78
CA ARG A 134 1.30 4.04 15.42
C ARG A 134 1.84 2.76 14.78
N ARG A 135 1.54 1.57 15.33
CA ARG A 135 1.96 0.31 14.73
C ARG A 135 1.37 0.09 13.34
N ALA A 136 0.09 0.43 13.15
CA ALA A 136 -0.58 0.40 11.84
C ALA A 136 0.12 1.32 10.83
N LEU A 137 0.42 2.55 11.22
CA LEU A 137 1.15 3.50 10.39
C LEU A 137 2.54 2.98 10.02
N ASN A 138 3.30 2.47 11.00
CA ASN A 138 4.63 1.92 10.76
C ASN A 138 4.59 0.72 9.79
N ARG A 139 3.56 -0.12 9.88
CA ARG A 139 3.36 -1.25 8.95
C ARG A 139 3.06 -0.75 7.53
N LEU A 140 2.24 0.30 7.38
CA LEU A 140 2.01 0.95 6.10
C LEU A 140 3.29 1.53 5.51
N CYS A 141 4.04 2.31 6.29
CA CYS A 141 5.31 2.89 5.87
C CYS A 141 6.31 1.80 5.46
N PHE A 142 6.38 0.70 6.21
CA PHE A 142 7.21 -0.45 5.85
C PHE A 142 6.79 -1.05 4.49
N ALA A 143 5.50 -1.32 4.28
CA ALA A 143 5.00 -1.85 3.02
C ALA A 143 5.27 -0.92 1.83
N LEU A 144 5.07 0.40 2.01
CA LEU A 144 5.38 1.40 0.98
C LEU A 144 6.88 1.45 0.66
N ARG A 145 7.77 1.29 1.65
CA ARG A 145 9.22 1.19 1.42
C ARG A 145 9.58 -0.05 0.59
N GLU A 146 9.03 -1.21 0.94
CA GLU A 146 9.28 -2.44 0.19
C GLU A 146 8.74 -2.35 -1.25
N ALA A 147 7.56 -1.78 -1.42
CA ALA A 147 6.98 -1.52 -2.74
C ALA A 147 7.81 -0.53 -3.57
N THR A 148 8.31 0.55 -2.94
CA THR A 148 9.20 1.52 -3.59
C THR A 148 10.51 0.86 -4.02
N ARG A 149 11.10 0.03 -3.16
CA ARG A 149 12.32 -0.71 -3.47
C ARG A 149 12.11 -1.66 -4.66
N ALA A 150 10.97 -2.34 -4.70
CA ALA A 150 10.61 -3.19 -5.83
C ALA A 150 10.45 -2.39 -7.12
N ALA A 151 9.71 -1.27 -7.08
CA ALA A 151 9.44 -0.44 -8.26
C ALA A 151 10.72 0.19 -8.85
N ARG A 152 11.70 0.55 -8.01
CA ARG A 152 12.99 1.10 -8.45
C ARG A 152 13.98 0.03 -8.95
N GLY A 153 13.65 -1.24 -8.80
CA GLY A 153 14.54 -2.36 -9.12
C GLY A 153 15.69 -2.55 -8.12
N PRO A 154 16.35 -3.72 -8.14
CA PRO A 154 17.64 -3.87 -7.47
C PRO A 154 18.68 -2.97 -8.14
N VAL A 155 19.48 -2.28 -7.32
CA VAL A 155 20.75 -1.67 -7.76
C VAL A 155 21.70 -2.76 -8.25
#